data_AF-A0A4R0P2U8-F1
#
_entry.id   AF-A0A4R0P2U8-F1
#
_cell.length_a   1.000
_cell.length_b   1.000
_cell.length_c   1.000
_cell.angle_alpha   90.00
_cell.angle_beta   90.00
_cell.angle_gamma   90.00
#
_symmetry.space_group_name_H-M   'P 1'
#
loop_
_entity.id
_entity.type
_entity.pdbx_description
1 polymer ?
#
loop_
_entity_poly.entity_id
_entity_poly.type
_entity_poly.pdbx_seq_one_letter_code
_entity_poly.pdbx_strand_id
1 'polypeptide(L)'
;MKLIKLLFLGMFAILCTATKQHSNISIAQAFINDVAKGEIQNEAIIKKYLCEITESKEIELIEMQLNALRTELITGKLKIESYKNISLSEQTILVESSEKDFIYSVKCSDKFICFILLENNKIASFATINKGGRRIFISFCNQGKKI
;
A
#
# COMPACT_ATOMS: atom_id res chain seq x y z
N MET A 1 -1.36 49.77 -9.06
CA MET A 1 -1.42 48.41 -9.64
C MET A 1 -0.29 47.52 -9.08
N LYS A 2 -0.36 47.09 -7.81
CA LYS A 2 0.66 46.19 -7.20
C LYS A 2 0.08 44.99 -6.43
N LEU A 3 -1.23 44.72 -6.55
CA LEU A 3 -1.88 43.64 -5.80
C LEU A 3 -2.10 42.32 -6.58
N ILE A 4 -1.83 42.27 -7.88
CA ILE A 4 -2.16 41.08 -8.70
C ILE A 4 -1.01 40.05 -8.73
N LYS A 5 0.22 40.43 -8.37
CA LYS A 5 1.38 39.51 -8.42
C LYS A 5 1.46 38.50 -7.27
N LEU A 6 0.66 38.66 -6.21
CA LEU A 6 0.67 37.74 -5.06
C LEU A 6 -0.28 36.53 -5.22
N LEU A 7 -1.17 36.53 -6.22
CA LEU A 7 -2.14 35.45 -6.42
C LEU A 7 -1.58 34.25 -7.23
N PHE A 8 -0.45 34.40 -7.92
CA PHE A 8 0.11 33.33 -8.76
C PHE A 8 1.12 32.40 -8.06
N LEU A 9 1.64 32.76 -6.88
CA LEU A 9 2.54 31.88 -6.12
C LEU A 9 1.82 30.80 -5.31
N GLY A 10 0.51 30.92 -5.08
CA GLY A 10 -0.27 29.96 -4.29
C GLY A 10 -0.71 28.69 -5.04
N MET A 11 -0.72 28.69 -6.38
CA MET A 11 -1.26 27.55 -7.16
C MET A 11 -0.26 26.40 -7.38
N PHE A 12 1.04 26.62 -7.21
CA PHE A 12 2.04 25.57 -7.47
C PHE A 12 2.19 24.55 -6.33
N ALA A 13 1.86 24.93 -5.09
CA ALA A 13 2.01 24.03 -3.94
C ALA A 13 0.92 22.94 -3.89
N ILE A 14 -0.27 23.22 -4.41
CA ILE A 14 -1.40 22.27 -4.37
C ILE A 14 -1.20 21.13 -5.40
N LEU A 15 -0.52 21.40 -6.51
CA LEU A 15 -0.33 20.41 -7.58
C LEU A 15 0.62 19.26 -7.18
N CYS A 16 1.65 19.52 -6.37
CA CYS A 16 2.63 18.49 -5.98
C CYS A 16 2.06 17.40 -5.07
N THR A 17 1.04 17.72 -4.26
CA THR A 17 0.45 16.72 -3.35
C THR A 17 -0.49 15.77 -4.09
N ALA A 18 -1.26 16.29 -5.05
CA ALA A 18 -2.16 15.51 -5.87
C ALA A 18 -1.42 14.53 -6.80
N THR A 19 -0.30 14.97 -7.41
CA THR A 19 0.51 14.10 -8.28
C THR A 19 1.17 12.95 -7.53
N LYS A 20 1.70 13.22 -6.32
CA LYS A 20 2.31 12.19 -5.47
C LYS A 20 1.31 11.14 -5.01
N GLN A 21 0.09 11.56 -4.63
CA GLN A 21 -0.96 10.63 -4.22
C GLN A 21 -1.48 9.78 -5.38
N HIS A 22 -1.65 10.36 -6.59
CA HIS A 22 -2.05 9.62 -7.78
C HIS A 22 -0.98 8.61 -8.22
N SER A 23 0.30 8.93 -8.03
CA SER A 23 1.40 8.00 -8.27
C SER A 23 1.34 6.79 -7.33
N ASN A 24 1.10 7.01 -6.04
CA ASN A 24 1.16 5.95 -5.03
C ASN A 24 0.04 4.91 -5.17
N ILE A 25 -1.20 5.32 -5.45
CA ILE A 25 -2.29 4.36 -5.65
C ILE A 25 -2.05 3.48 -6.88
N SER A 26 -1.41 4.03 -7.93
CA SER A 26 -1.11 3.29 -9.14
C SER A 26 -0.11 2.15 -8.89
N ILE A 27 0.83 2.32 -7.96
CA ILE A 27 1.77 1.27 -7.53
C ILE A 27 1.00 0.14 -6.83
N ALA A 28 0.11 0.46 -5.88
CA ALA A 28 -0.72 -0.52 -5.20
C ALA A 28 -1.63 -1.28 -6.18
N GLN A 29 -2.20 -0.58 -7.17
CA GLN A 29 -2.99 -1.18 -8.23
C GLN A 29 -2.19 -2.12 -9.11
N ALA A 30 -1.01 -1.69 -9.57
CA ALA A 30 -0.14 -2.52 -10.39
C ALA A 30 0.33 -3.78 -9.63
N PHE A 31 0.71 -3.64 -8.36
CA PHE A 31 1.08 -4.76 -7.50
C PHE A 31 -0.05 -5.80 -7.41
N ILE A 32 -1.26 -5.38 -7.02
CA ILE A 32 -2.39 -6.31 -6.86
C ILE A 32 -2.81 -6.95 -8.18
N ASN A 33 -2.79 -6.18 -9.28
CA ASN A 33 -3.12 -6.73 -10.60
C ASN A 33 -2.11 -7.80 -11.04
N ASP A 34 -0.82 -7.56 -10.83
CA ASP A 34 0.23 -8.53 -11.19
C ASP A 34 0.14 -9.79 -10.31
N VAL A 35 -0.17 -9.65 -9.02
CA VAL A 35 -0.42 -10.80 -8.13
C VAL A 35 -1.66 -11.59 -8.57
N ALA A 36 -2.76 -10.90 -8.86
CA ALA A 36 -4.05 -11.50 -9.22
C ALA A 36 -3.99 -12.26 -10.55
N LYS A 37 -3.26 -11.76 -11.55
CA LYS A 37 -3.08 -12.45 -12.84
C LYS A 37 -2.37 -13.79 -12.70
N GLY A 38 -1.46 -13.92 -11.73
CA GLY A 38 -0.71 -15.16 -11.50
C GLY A 38 0.31 -15.52 -12.59
N GLU A 39 0.49 -14.67 -13.60
CA GLU A 39 1.45 -14.88 -14.70
C GLU A 39 2.89 -14.57 -14.28
N ILE A 40 3.07 -13.72 -13.26
CA ILE A 40 4.38 -13.26 -12.78
C ILE A 40 4.79 -14.08 -11.55
N GLN A 41 6.00 -14.63 -11.61
CA GLN A 41 6.61 -15.36 -10.50
C GLN A 41 6.81 -14.47 -9.27
N ASN A 42 6.72 -15.05 -8.06
CA ASN A 42 6.82 -14.30 -6.82
C ASN A 42 8.15 -13.54 -6.70
N GLU A 43 9.28 -14.13 -7.10
CA GLU A 43 10.58 -13.46 -7.12
C GLU A 43 10.55 -12.14 -7.91
N ALA A 44 9.91 -12.15 -9.09
CA ALA A 44 9.77 -10.97 -9.92
C ALA A 44 8.82 -9.93 -9.30
N ILE A 45 7.75 -10.36 -8.63
CA ILE A 45 6.87 -9.47 -7.85
C ILE A 45 7.66 -8.79 -6.72
N ILE A 46 8.42 -9.57 -5.93
CA ILE A 46 9.21 -9.09 -4.81
C ILE A 46 10.21 -8.03 -5.30
N LYS A 47 11.02 -8.37 -6.32
CA LYS A 47 12.02 -7.47 -6.89
C LYS A 47 11.42 -6.17 -7.45
N LYS A 48 10.26 -6.27 -8.11
CA LYS A 48 9.60 -5.13 -8.75
C LYS A 48 8.98 -4.19 -7.71
N TYR A 49 8.22 -4.73 -6.76
CA TYR A 49 7.31 -3.94 -5.94
C TYR A 49 7.78 -3.72 -4.51
N LEU A 50 8.51 -4.65 -3.90
CA LEU A 50 8.94 -4.54 -2.53
C LEU A 50 10.26 -3.76 -2.44
N CYS A 51 10.58 -3.32 -1.24
CA CYS A 51 11.92 -2.87 -0.89
C CYS A 51 12.94 -4.00 -1.01
N GLU A 52 14.21 -3.67 -0.84
CA GLU A 52 15.28 -4.66 -0.85
C GLU A 52 15.18 -5.54 0.40
N ILE A 53 15.13 -6.86 0.18
CA ILE A 53 15.02 -7.89 1.21
C ILE A 53 16.21 -8.80 1.03
N THR A 54 17.05 -8.88 2.06
CA THR A 54 18.33 -9.59 1.99
C THR A 54 18.29 -10.93 2.72
N GLU A 55 17.34 -11.14 3.63
CA GLU A 55 17.24 -12.37 4.41
C GLU A 55 16.38 -13.42 3.69
N SER A 56 16.94 -14.61 3.45
CA SER A 56 16.26 -15.68 2.71
C SER A 56 14.96 -16.14 3.38
N LYS A 57 14.92 -16.20 4.71
CA LYS A 57 13.72 -16.59 5.47
C LYS A 57 12.58 -15.59 5.30
N GLU A 58 12.89 -14.30 5.16
CA GLU A 58 11.88 -13.29 4.91
C GLU A 58 11.30 -13.43 3.51
N ILE A 59 12.16 -13.71 2.52
CA ILE A 59 11.73 -14.00 1.15
C ILE A 59 10.76 -15.18 1.13
N GLU A 60 11.10 -16.30 1.77
CA GLU A 60 10.23 -17.48 1.87
C GLU A 60 8.87 -17.15 2.50
N LEU A 61 8.87 -16.37 3.58
CA LEU A 61 7.63 -15.93 4.23
C LEU A 61 6.78 -15.05 3.30
N ILE A 62 7.40 -14.13 2.58
CA ILE A 62 6.72 -13.23 1.65
C ILE A 62 6.16 -14.01 0.46
N GLU A 63 6.89 -14.99 -0.06
CA GLU A 63 6.39 -15.87 -1.12
C GLU A 63 5.15 -16.65 -0.66
N MET A 64 5.15 -17.16 0.58
CA MET A 64 3.97 -17.79 1.17
C MET A 64 2.79 -16.82 1.26
N GLN A 65 3.03 -15.59 1.72
CA GLN A 65 2.00 -14.55 1.81
C GLN A 65 1.47 -14.13 0.43
N LEU A 66 2.33 -14.05 -0.60
CA LEU A 66 1.94 -13.76 -1.98
C LEU A 66 1.06 -14.87 -2.56
N ASN A 67 1.39 -16.14 -2.28
CA ASN A 67 0.58 -17.28 -2.72
C ASN A 67 -0.80 -17.29 -2.06
N ALA A 68 -0.86 -17.00 -0.76
CA ALA A 68 -2.12 -16.85 -0.04
C ALA A 68 -2.94 -15.68 -0.60
N LEU A 69 -2.31 -14.52 -0.83
CA LEU A 69 -2.96 -13.36 -1.42
C LEU A 69 -3.49 -13.65 -2.83
N ARG A 70 -2.70 -14.33 -3.68
CA ARG A 70 -3.13 -14.74 -5.02
C ARG A 70 -4.41 -15.58 -4.97
N THR A 71 -4.50 -16.50 -4.02
CA THR A 71 -5.68 -17.36 -3.82
C THR A 71 -6.94 -16.55 -3.50
N GLU A 72 -6.82 -15.48 -2.71
CA GLU A 72 -7.94 -14.59 -2.36
C GLU A 72 -8.37 -13.68 -3.53
N LEU A 73 -7.52 -13.48 -4.54
CA LEU A 73 -7.76 -12.55 -5.65
C LEU A 73 -8.33 -13.20 -6.93
N ILE A 74 -8.49 -14.53 -6.97
CA ILE A 74 -8.74 -15.29 -8.22
C ILE A 74 -10.08 -14.94 -8.91
N THR A 75 -11.12 -14.49 -8.21
CA THR A 75 -12.49 -14.46 -8.77
C THR A 75 -13.35 -13.26 -8.38
N GLY A 76 -12.85 -12.04 -8.58
CA GLY A 76 -13.72 -10.89 -8.30
C GLY A 76 -13.28 -9.57 -8.88
N LYS A 77 -14.21 -8.61 -8.77
CA LYS A 77 -13.93 -7.21 -9.13
C LYS A 77 -13.03 -6.63 -8.05
N LEU A 78 -11.78 -6.35 -8.43
CA LEU A 78 -10.80 -5.73 -7.57
C LEU A 78 -11.15 -4.26 -7.35
N LYS A 79 -11.13 -3.84 -6.08
CA LYS A 79 -11.26 -2.44 -5.69
C LYS A 79 -10.10 -2.10 -4.75
N ILE A 80 -9.38 -1.05 -5.12
CA ILE A 80 -8.25 -0.55 -4.36
C ILE A 80 -8.53 0.92 -4.09
N GLU A 81 -8.61 1.29 -2.82
CA GLU A 81 -8.99 2.62 -2.38
C GLU A 81 -8.08 3.09 -1.25
N SER A 82 -7.83 4.40 -1.18
CA SER A 82 -7.02 4.98 -0.11
C SER A 82 -7.71 4.79 1.23
N TYR A 83 -6.92 4.46 2.26
CA TYR A 83 -7.39 4.22 3.62
C TYR A 83 -8.14 5.41 4.22
N LYS A 84 -7.81 6.65 3.83
CA LYS A 84 -8.53 7.83 4.29
C LYS A 84 -9.95 7.94 3.70
N ASN A 85 -10.22 7.22 2.61
CA ASN A 85 -11.49 7.27 1.89
C ASN A 85 -12.45 6.14 2.29
N ILE A 86 -12.00 5.16 3.10
CA ILE A 86 -12.90 4.11 3.62
C ILE A 86 -13.59 4.58 4.90
N SER A 87 -14.69 3.91 5.26
CA SER A 87 -15.47 4.23 6.45
C SER A 87 -14.62 4.15 7.73
N LEU A 88 -14.89 5.01 8.71
CA LEU A 88 -14.16 5.01 9.99
C LEU A 88 -14.24 3.67 10.72
N SER A 89 -15.35 2.94 10.58
CA SER A 89 -15.53 1.59 11.13
C SER A 89 -14.59 0.56 10.50
N GLU A 90 -14.18 0.75 9.25
CA GLU A 90 -13.23 -0.13 8.55
C GLU A 90 -11.77 0.30 8.77
N GLN A 91 -11.54 1.51 9.28
CA GLN A 91 -10.22 2.04 9.63
C GLN A 91 -9.66 1.38 10.89
N THR A 92 -9.24 0.12 10.73
CA THR A 92 -8.78 -0.78 11.80
C THR A 92 -7.27 -0.73 12.03
N ILE A 93 -6.49 -0.10 11.16
CA ILE A 93 -5.02 0.00 11.26
C ILE A 93 -4.61 1.02 12.34
N LEU A 94 -3.68 0.60 13.20
CA LEU A 94 -3.04 1.45 14.21
C LEU A 94 -1.81 2.13 13.61
N VAL A 95 -1.98 3.38 13.15
CA VAL A 95 -0.94 4.20 12.52
C VAL A 95 -1.14 5.67 12.88
N GLU A 96 -0.09 6.47 12.69
CA GLU A 96 -0.22 7.93 12.76
C GLU A 96 -1.05 8.48 11.59
N SER A 97 -1.63 9.67 11.76
CA SER A 97 -2.49 10.27 10.73
C SER A 97 -1.76 10.56 9.43
N SER A 98 -0.48 10.92 9.50
CA SER A 98 0.43 11.17 8.36
C SER A 98 0.70 9.91 7.52
N GLU A 99 0.65 8.74 8.13
CA GLU A 99 0.91 7.45 7.47
C GLU A 99 -0.31 6.96 6.68
N LYS A 100 -1.52 7.46 7.01
CA LYS A 100 -2.77 7.07 6.34
C LYS A 100 -2.77 7.34 4.83
N ASP A 101 -2.03 8.34 4.37
CA ASP A 101 -1.91 8.68 2.94
C ASP A 101 -1.16 7.61 2.12
N PHE A 102 -0.42 6.73 2.80
CA PHE A 102 0.34 5.65 2.18
C PHE A 102 -0.29 4.27 2.37
N ILE A 103 -1.53 4.23 2.87
CA ILE A 103 -2.26 2.99 3.11
C ILE A 103 -3.40 2.85 2.11
N TYR A 104 -3.55 1.65 1.57
CA TYR A 104 -4.59 1.31 0.61
C TYR A 104 -5.31 0.04 1.06
N SER A 105 -6.65 0.04 1.01
CA SER A 105 -7.43 -1.17 1.24
C SER A 105 -7.67 -1.89 -0.08
N VAL A 106 -7.53 -3.21 -0.05
CA VAL A 106 -7.84 -4.10 -1.16
C VAL A 106 -9.12 -4.87 -0.84
N LYS A 107 -10.09 -4.76 -1.74
CA LYS A 107 -11.34 -5.53 -1.70
C LYS A 107 -11.50 -6.33 -2.99
N CYS A 108 -12.06 -7.52 -2.88
CA CYS A 108 -12.42 -8.38 -3.99
C CYS A 108 -13.91 -8.70 -3.84
N SER A 109 -14.76 -8.22 -4.76
CA SER A 109 -16.21 -8.36 -4.66
C SER A 109 -16.76 -7.90 -3.29
N ASP A 110 -16.35 -6.71 -2.86
CA ASP A 110 -16.65 -6.08 -1.56
C ASP A 110 -16.15 -6.80 -0.29
N LYS A 111 -15.59 -8.01 -0.42
CA LYS A 111 -14.86 -8.67 0.67
C LYS A 111 -13.51 -7.99 0.87
N PHE A 112 -13.23 -7.56 2.10
CA PHE A 112 -11.90 -7.08 2.49
C PHE A 112 -10.88 -8.22 2.38
N ILE A 113 -9.77 -7.96 1.67
CA ILE A 113 -8.67 -8.92 1.49
C ILE A 113 -7.49 -8.53 2.38
N CYS A 114 -6.91 -7.35 2.14
CA CYS A 114 -5.76 -6.87 2.89
C CYS A 114 -5.67 -5.33 2.87
N PHE A 115 -4.75 -4.81 3.67
CA PHE A 115 -4.24 -3.46 3.51
C PHE A 115 -2.83 -3.53 2.92
N ILE A 116 -2.47 -2.50 2.16
CA ILE A 116 -1.14 -2.29 1.61
C ILE A 116 -0.57 -1.02 2.23
N LEU A 117 0.66 -1.08 2.72
CA LEU A 117 1.46 0.07 3.14
C LEU A 117 2.53 0.35 2.07
N LEU A 118 2.63 1.62 1.66
CA LEU A 118 3.73 2.09 0.83
C LEU A 118 4.75 2.88 1.65
N GLU A 119 6.02 2.65 1.40
CA GLU A 119 7.11 3.53 1.83
C GLU A 119 8.05 3.73 0.65
N ASN A 120 8.47 4.98 0.38
CA ASN A 120 9.44 5.29 -0.68
C ASN A 120 9.09 4.67 -2.06
N ASN A 121 7.82 4.72 -2.46
CA ASN A 121 7.30 4.14 -3.71
C ASN A 121 7.48 2.61 -3.83
N LYS A 122 7.64 1.92 -2.69
CA LYS A 122 7.71 0.47 -2.59
C LYS A 122 6.63 -0.04 -1.65
N ILE A 123 6.21 -1.29 -1.85
CA ILE A 123 5.30 -1.99 -0.95
C ILE A 123 6.09 -2.38 0.29
N ALA A 124 5.79 -1.70 1.40
CA ALA A 124 6.42 -1.96 2.68
C ALA A 124 5.69 -3.01 3.50
N SER A 125 4.40 -3.20 3.25
CA SER A 125 3.65 -4.31 3.81
C SER A 125 2.39 -4.58 3.00
N PHE A 126 1.96 -5.84 2.98
CA PHE A 126 0.59 -6.21 2.61
C PHE A 126 -0.01 -7.21 3.61
N ALA A 127 0.62 -7.35 4.78
CA ALA A 127 0.28 -8.31 5.82
C ALA A 127 0.08 -7.58 7.15
N THR A 128 -0.93 -8.01 7.91
CA THR A 128 -1.25 -7.40 9.22
C THR A 128 -1.52 -8.46 10.27
N ILE A 129 -1.16 -8.16 11.52
CA ILE A 129 -1.59 -8.93 12.69
C ILE A 129 -2.74 -8.21 13.40
N ASN A 130 -3.66 -8.99 13.99
CA ASN A 130 -4.72 -8.45 14.85
C ASN A 130 -4.24 -8.39 16.30
N LYS A 131 -4.31 -7.21 16.91
CA LYS A 131 -4.01 -6.95 18.31
C LYS A 131 -5.19 -6.20 18.94
N GLY A 132 -6.07 -6.93 19.61
CA GLY A 132 -7.21 -6.35 20.34
C GLY A 132 -8.21 -5.61 19.43
N GLY A 133 -8.50 -6.14 18.25
CA GLY A 133 -9.43 -5.54 17.29
C GLY A 133 -8.81 -4.45 16.40
N ARG A 134 -7.54 -4.13 16.61
CA ARG A 134 -6.74 -3.27 15.74
C ARG A 134 -5.77 -4.09 14.91
N ARG A 135 -5.42 -3.60 13.73
CA ARG A 135 -4.46 -4.23 12.83
C ARG A 135 -3.14 -3.46 12.87
N ILE A 136 -2.03 -4.19 12.86
CA ILE A 136 -0.67 -3.64 12.82
C ILE A 136 0.03 -4.27 11.62
N PHE A 137 0.73 -3.47 10.82
CA PHE A 137 1.50 -3.98 9.69
C PHE A 137 2.70 -4.82 10.14
N ILE A 138 2.99 -5.86 9.37
CA ILE A 138 4.27 -6.57 9.40
C ILE A 138 5.12 -5.93 8.29
N SER A 139 6.03 -5.02 8.66
CA SER A 139 6.85 -4.30 7.67
C SER A 139 7.98 -5.18 7.13
N PHE A 140 8.20 -5.11 5.82
CA PHE A 140 9.32 -5.75 5.14
C PHE A 140 10.52 -4.82 4.98
N CYS A 141 10.35 -3.50 5.18
CA CYS A 141 11.35 -2.49 4.75
C CYS A 141 12.23 -1.91 5.85
N ASN A 142 12.04 -2.29 7.11
CA ASN A 142 12.69 -1.61 8.25
C ASN A 142 13.24 -2.55 9.33
N GLN A 143 13.76 -3.73 8.97
CA GLN A 143 14.44 -4.62 9.93
C GLN A 143 15.75 -4.05 10.53
N GLY A 144 16.18 -2.83 10.13
CA GLY A 144 17.33 -2.12 10.70
C GLY A 144 17.03 -1.16 11.87
N LYS A 145 15.76 -0.87 12.19
CA LYS A 145 15.41 -0.05 13.36
C LYS A 145 14.90 -0.95 14.48
N LYS A 146 15.83 -1.37 15.35
CA LYS A 146 15.50 -1.95 16.65
C LYS A 146 14.58 -0.98 17.40
N ILE A 147 13.44 -1.50 17.86
CA ILE A 147 12.61 -0.88 18.90
C ILE A 147 13.42 -0.87 20.20
#